data_AF-A0A9J8C6H5-F1
#
_entry.id   AF-A0A9J8C6H5-F1
#
_cell.length_a   1.000
_cell.length_b   1.000
_cell.length_c   1.000
_cell.angle_alpha   90.00
_cell.angle_beta   90.00
_cell.angle_gamma   90.00
#
_symmetry.space_group_name_H-M   'P 1'
#
loop_
_entity.id
_entity.type
_entity.pdbx_description
1 polymer ?
#
loop_
_entity_poly.entity_id
_entity_poly.type
_entity_poly.pdbx_seq_one_letter_code
_entity_poly.pdbx_strand_id
1 'polypeptide(L)'
;MFSRGPLSCAKDDMIQCLRWTVFLWVVNSIPFTSGMTVNERIDHTCPPMKLEEKWHTNVNIHREFTGFDLAQKFLLRKGTVTDNRLLLRLGSKPLFKPTESVFPDGLSHEYSIIATFRLRKTTKKNRWFVLQIFDKGGDTQVSLIVDGAKKTVEFLAQGFLKNSLLYVFKNRDLHALFDRQFHKLGVSVESNAVSVYLDCELIERQVTAERSGMNVSGRTFITTRVEDGRPVDIELQEILIFCDARIADLDRCCDSPGVTCEPVVTHNPTAASLVTGYLHRMLSMPVQLPSDRCHCPALKGDQGLPGLAGHSGQKGDKGDMMFMLSWLEFYTAPVE
;
A
#
# COMPACT_ATOMS: atom_id res chain seq x y z
N MET A 1 -29.06 73.13 -66.45
CA MET A 1 -30.41 73.10 -65.86
C MET A 1 -30.26 72.76 -64.38
N PHE A 2 -30.64 73.71 -63.51
CA PHE A 2 -30.91 73.58 -62.06
C PHE A 2 -31.81 72.33 -61.76
N SER A 3 -31.93 71.70 -60.58
CA SER A 3 -31.43 71.85 -59.19
C SER A 3 -32.16 70.81 -58.28
N ARG A 4 -31.70 70.68 -57.01
CA ARG A 4 -32.28 70.01 -55.80
C ARG A 4 -31.98 68.51 -55.67
N GLY A 5 -31.55 67.96 -54.53
CA GLY A 5 -31.49 68.38 -53.12
C GLY A 5 -31.30 67.12 -52.24
N PRO A 6 -31.11 67.23 -50.91
CA PRO A 6 -30.18 66.37 -50.15
C PRO A 6 -30.81 65.52 -49.01
N LEU A 7 -29.96 64.68 -48.37
CA LEU A 7 -30.09 63.96 -47.08
C LEU A 7 -31.14 62.84 -46.95
N SER A 8 -30.71 61.63 -46.54
CA SER A 8 -31.05 61.09 -45.21
C SER A 8 -30.30 59.79 -44.88
N CYS A 9 -29.94 59.70 -43.60
CA CYS A 9 -29.25 58.67 -42.85
C CYS A 9 -29.98 57.29 -42.90
N ALA A 10 -29.25 56.19 -43.14
CA ALA A 10 -29.74 54.83 -42.89
C ALA A 10 -29.15 54.34 -41.56
N LYS A 11 -29.99 54.36 -40.53
CA LYS A 11 -29.72 53.94 -39.14
C LYS A 11 -29.70 52.42 -38.94
N ASP A 12 -29.77 51.64 -40.02
CA ASP A 12 -30.04 50.20 -39.94
C ASP A 12 -28.76 49.32 -39.90
N ASP A 13 -27.60 49.85 -40.30
CA ASP A 13 -26.34 49.07 -40.28
C ASP A 13 -25.69 48.97 -38.89
N MET A 14 -25.99 49.90 -37.99
CA MET A 14 -25.37 49.95 -36.66
C MET A 14 -25.97 48.93 -35.68
N ILE A 15 -27.27 48.62 -35.82
CA ILE A 15 -27.97 47.68 -34.95
C ILE A 15 -27.54 46.23 -35.24
N GLN A 16 -27.25 45.93 -36.51
CA GLN A 16 -26.81 44.60 -36.91
C GLN A 16 -25.36 44.33 -36.46
N CYS A 17 -24.47 45.31 -36.57
CA CYS A 17 -23.11 45.21 -36.02
C CYS A 17 -23.09 45.02 -34.50
N LEU A 18 -23.95 45.72 -33.74
CA LEU A 18 -24.04 45.56 -32.29
C LEU A 18 -24.54 44.16 -31.89
N ARG A 19 -25.50 43.57 -32.62
CA ARG A 19 -25.99 42.22 -32.33
C ARG A 19 -24.90 41.15 -32.49
N TRP A 20 -24.02 41.30 -33.48
CA TRP A 20 -22.88 40.39 -33.66
C TRP A 20 -21.80 40.57 -32.59
N THR A 21 -21.54 41.80 -32.13
CA THR A 21 -20.54 42.04 -31.07
C THR A 21 -21.01 41.51 -29.72
N VAL A 22 -22.31 41.63 -29.40
CA VAL A 22 -22.89 41.05 -28.18
C VAL A 22 -22.88 39.52 -28.23
N PHE A 23 -23.17 38.91 -29.38
CA PHE A 23 -23.08 37.44 -29.52
C PHE A 23 -21.66 36.92 -29.31
N LEU A 24 -20.65 37.60 -29.88
CA LEU A 24 -19.25 37.23 -29.68
C LEU A 24 -18.79 37.41 -28.23
N TRP A 25 -19.31 38.42 -27.52
CA TRP A 25 -19.03 38.60 -26.09
C TRP A 25 -19.70 37.55 -25.21
N VAL A 26 -20.95 37.17 -25.49
CA VAL A 26 -21.67 36.14 -24.71
C VAL A 26 -21.03 34.77 -24.90
N VAL A 27 -20.59 34.41 -26.11
CA VAL A 27 -19.91 33.13 -26.36
C VAL A 27 -18.52 33.08 -25.71
N ASN A 28 -17.81 34.20 -25.60
CA ASN A 28 -16.50 34.27 -24.92
C ASN A 28 -16.57 34.49 -23.40
N SER A 29 -17.73 34.87 -22.85
CA SER A 29 -17.91 35.19 -21.43
C SER A 29 -18.61 34.10 -20.62
N ILE A 30 -18.85 32.92 -21.19
CA ILE A 30 -19.23 31.75 -20.41
C ILE A 30 -17.93 31.16 -19.85
N PRO A 31 -17.62 31.30 -18.55
CA PRO A 31 -16.58 30.47 -17.95
C PRO A 31 -17.05 29.03 -18.10
N PHE A 32 -16.39 28.29 -18.98
CA PHE A 32 -16.52 26.84 -19.03
C PHE A 32 -16.05 26.36 -17.66
N THR A 33 -16.99 26.12 -16.75
CA THR A 33 -16.71 25.39 -15.53
C THR A 33 -16.33 24.00 -16.00
N SER A 34 -15.03 23.78 -16.19
CA SER A 34 -14.47 22.45 -16.24
C SER A 34 -14.91 21.78 -14.95
N GLY A 35 -15.99 21.00 -15.01
CA GLY A 35 -16.32 20.09 -13.94
C GLY A 35 -15.04 19.33 -13.63
N MET A 36 -14.65 19.28 -12.36
CA MET A 36 -13.60 18.39 -11.91
C MET A 36 -14.05 17.00 -12.34
N THR A 37 -13.48 16.51 -13.44
CA THR A 37 -13.57 15.12 -13.81
C THR A 37 -12.98 14.36 -12.65
N VAL A 38 -13.80 13.57 -11.96
CA VAL A 38 -13.34 12.48 -11.11
C VAL A 38 -12.26 11.77 -11.92
N ASN A 39 -11.03 11.71 -11.41
CA ASN A 39 -9.97 10.93 -12.02
C ASN A 39 -10.55 9.55 -12.31
N GLU A 40 -10.79 9.28 -13.59
CA GLU A 40 -11.16 7.96 -14.07
C GLU A 40 -10.00 7.07 -13.63
N ARG A 41 -10.25 6.22 -12.61
CA ARG A 41 -9.27 5.21 -12.21
C ARG A 41 -9.05 4.40 -13.48
N ILE A 42 -7.87 4.55 -14.07
CA ILE A 42 -7.46 3.71 -15.19
C ILE A 42 -7.44 2.31 -14.59
N ASP A 43 -8.48 1.53 -14.88
CA ASP A 43 -8.56 0.12 -14.51
C ASP A 43 -7.50 -0.61 -15.34
N HIS A 44 -6.29 -0.64 -14.80
CA HIS A 44 -5.22 -1.47 -15.31
C HIS A 44 -5.75 -2.91 -15.32
N THR A 45 -5.76 -3.53 -16.51
CA THR A 45 -6.34 -4.87 -16.67
C THR A 45 -5.42 -5.87 -15.99
N CYS A 46 -5.78 -6.27 -14.77
CA CYS A 46 -4.97 -7.23 -14.03
C CYS A 46 -5.15 -8.65 -14.61
N PRO A 47 -4.06 -9.34 -14.99
CA PRO A 47 -4.16 -10.63 -15.64
C PRO A 47 -4.61 -11.73 -14.65
N PRO A 48 -5.37 -12.74 -15.11
CA PRO A 48 -5.67 -13.91 -14.30
C PRO A 48 -4.39 -14.69 -14.00
N MET A 49 -4.28 -15.18 -12.78
CA MET A 49 -3.13 -15.91 -12.26
C MET A 49 -3.57 -17.30 -11.81
N LYS A 50 -2.89 -18.33 -12.32
CA LYS A 50 -3.11 -19.73 -11.90
C LYS A 50 -2.21 -20.03 -10.70
N LEU A 51 -2.82 -20.30 -9.55
CA LEU A 51 -2.12 -20.66 -8.33
C LEU A 51 -2.36 -22.12 -7.95
N GLU A 52 -1.55 -22.62 -7.02
CA GLU A 52 -1.78 -23.91 -6.37
C GLU A 52 -3.12 -23.90 -5.62
N GLU A 53 -3.81 -25.05 -5.57
CA GLU A 53 -5.13 -25.18 -4.93
C GLU A 53 -5.15 -24.69 -3.48
N LYS A 54 -4.02 -24.79 -2.76
CA LYS A 54 -3.86 -24.31 -1.38
C LYS A 54 -4.27 -22.85 -1.21
N TRP A 55 -4.05 -22.00 -2.23
CA TRP A 55 -4.38 -20.59 -2.15
C TRP A 55 -5.89 -20.37 -2.01
N HIS A 56 -6.71 -21.18 -2.68
CA HIS A 56 -8.16 -21.11 -2.54
C HIS A 56 -8.62 -21.46 -1.12
N THR A 57 -8.00 -22.45 -0.49
CA THR A 57 -8.27 -22.83 0.91
C THR A 57 -7.79 -21.75 1.87
N ASN A 58 -6.62 -21.18 1.65
CA ASN A 58 -6.02 -20.17 2.50
C ASN A 58 -6.90 -18.93 2.67
N VAL A 59 -7.45 -18.41 1.57
CA VAL A 59 -8.28 -17.19 1.60
C VAL A 59 -9.78 -17.48 1.58
N ASN A 60 -10.19 -18.75 1.43
CA ASN A 60 -11.58 -19.17 1.27
C ASN A 60 -12.30 -18.45 0.10
N ILE A 61 -11.60 -18.25 -1.02
CA ILE A 61 -12.12 -17.60 -2.23
C ILE A 61 -12.20 -18.62 -3.36
N HIS A 62 -13.40 -18.81 -3.91
CA HIS A 62 -13.69 -19.71 -5.02
C HIS A 62 -13.71 -19.00 -6.39
N ARG A 63 -13.04 -17.85 -6.49
CA ARG A 63 -12.89 -17.05 -7.71
C ARG A 63 -11.45 -17.12 -8.20
N GLU A 64 -11.23 -16.80 -9.48
CA GLU A 64 -9.89 -16.69 -10.04
C GLU A 64 -9.12 -15.55 -9.38
N PHE A 65 -7.86 -15.81 -9.02
CA PHE A 65 -6.94 -14.79 -8.56
C PHE A 65 -6.43 -14.00 -9.76
N THR A 66 -6.22 -12.70 -9.57
CA THR A 66 -5.59 -11.83 -10.56
C THR A 66 -4.30 -11.26 -9.99
N GLY A 67 -3.24 -11.26 -10.79
CA GLY A 67 -1.93 -10.86 -10.31
C GLY A 67 -0.74 -11.38 -11.11
N PHE A 68 0.41 -11.39 -10.45
CA PHE A 68 1.70 -11.70 -11.06
C PHE A 68 2.50 -12.67 -10.18
N ASP A 69 2.84 -13.84 -10.72
CA ASP A 69 3.82 -14.76 -10.12
C ASP A 69 5.23 -14.35 -10.58
N LEU A 70 5.96 -13.66 -9.69
CA LEU A 70 7.30 -13.19 -9.99
C LEU A 70 8.33 -14.32 -9.94
N ALA A 71 8.13 -15.34 -9.09
CA ALA A 71 9.02 -16.48 -9.05
C ALA A 71 9.00 -17.21 -10.40
N GLN A 72 7.82 -17.47 -10.96
CA GLN A 72 7.65 -18.07 -12.29
C GLN A 72 8.23 -17.18 -13.39
N LYS A 73 7.94 -15.87 -13.38
CA LYS A 73 8.41 -14.93 -14.40
C LYS A 73 9.93 -14.79 -14.43
N PHE A 74 10.61 -14.83 -13.29
CA PHE A 74 12.05 -14.56 -13.21
C PHE A 74 12.92 -15.82 -13.22
N LEU A 75 12.44 -16.93 -12.64
CA LEU A 75 13.30 -18.08 -12.33
C LEU A 75 13.06 -19.32 -13.22
N LEU A 76 12.27 -19.19 -14.30
CA LEU A 76 12.09 -20.18 -15.38
C LEU A 76 12.28 -21.64 -14.90
N ARG A 77 11.34 -22.17 -14.10
CA ARG A 77 11.28 -23.56 -13.58
C ARG A 77 12.64 -24.26 -13.42
N LYS A 78 13.60 -23.64 -12.72
CA LYS A 78 14.79 -24.30 -12.17
C LYS A 78 14.65 -24.42 -10.65
N GLY A 79 13.66 -25.20 -10.21
CA GLY A 79 13.46 -25.52 -8.79
C GLY A 79 13.59 -27.01 -8.56
N THR A 80 14.10 -27.39 -7.39
CA THR A 80 13.96 -28.77 -6.89
C THR A 80 12.61 -28.88 -6.22
N VAL A 81 11.76 -29.80 -6.68
CA VAL A 81 10.50 -30.11 -5.99
C VAL A 81 10.87 -31.00 -4.81
N THR A 82 10.57 -30.55 -3.60
CA THR A 82 10.73 -31.35 -2.37
C THR A 82 9.45 -31.18 -1.57
N ASP A 83 8.80 -32.28 -1.18
CA ASP A 83 7.51 -32.29 -0.47
C ASP A 83 6.43 -31.38 -1.07
N ASN A 84 6.21 -31.47 -2.39
CA ASN A 84 5.22 -30.68 -3.11
C ASN A 84 5.40 -29.14 -3.04
N ARG A 85 6.55 -28.67 -2.54
CA ARG A 85 6.91 -27.25 -2.51
C ARG A 85 8.02 -26.98 -3.52
N LEU A 86 7.80 -25.99 -4.38
CA LEU A 86 8.82 -25.50 -5.28
C LEU A 86 9.86 -24.71 -4.46
N LEU A 87 11.06 -25.26 -4.31
CA LEU A 87 12.18 -24.55 -3.69
C LEU A 87 13.09 -24.00 -4.77
N LEU A 88 13.17 -22.67 -4.85
CA LEU A 88 14.01 -21.98 -5.82
C LEU A 88 15.30 -21.51 -5.15
N ARG A 89 16.42 -22.08 -5.59
CA ARG A 89 17.75 -21.58 -5.25
C ARG A 89 18.13 -20.49 -6.24
N LEU A 90 18.47 -19.34 -5.69
CA LEU A 90 18.90 -18.20 -6.50
C LEU A 90 20.32 -18.48 -7.03
N GLY A 91 20.53 -18.24 -8.32
CA GLY A 91 21.84 -18.33 -8.95
C GLY A 91 22.70 -17.10 -8.63
N SER A 92 23.86 -16.99 -9.29
CA SER A 92 24.76 -15.84 -9.17
C SER A 92 24.41 -14.66 -10.09
N LYS A 93 23.47 -14.84 -11.02
CA LYS A 93 23.09 -13.81 -12.01
C LYS A 93 22.03 -12.86 -11.43
N PRO A 94 22.17 -11.53 -11.59
CA PRO A 94 21.16 -10.56 -11.19
C PRO A 94 19.77 -10.90 -11.73
N LEU A 95 18.75 -10.77 -10.88
CA LEU A 95 17.37 -11.13 -11.18
C LEU A 95 16.56 -9.87 -11.47
N PHE A 96 16.73 -9.34 -12.69
CA PHE A 96 15.98 -8.18 -13.17
C PHE A 96 15.35 -8.42 -14.54
N LYS A 97 14.25 -7.70 -14.82
CA LYS A 97 13.58 -7.66 -16.13
C LYS A 97 13.09 -6.24 -16.44
N PRO A 98 12.87 -5.88 -17.73
CA PRO A 98 12.15 -4.66 -18.09
C PRO A 98 10.78 -4.64 -17.40
N THR A 99 10.42 -3.54 -16.74
CA THR A 99 9.19 -3.46 -15.95
C THR A 99 7.95 -3.69 -16.80
N GLU A 100 7.90 -3.12 -18.01
CA GLU A 100 6.86 -3.37 -19.02
C GLU A 100 6.65 -4.86 -19.36
N SER A 101 7.68 -5.70 -19.26
CA SER A 101 7.55 -7.16 -19.50
C SER A 101 6.95 -7.93 -18.32
N VAL A 102 7.04 -7.34 -17.12
CA VAL A 102 6.52 -7.93 -15.88
C VAL A 102 5.12 -7.42 -15.61
N PHE A 103 4.95 -6.10 -15.69
CA PHE A 103 3.76 -5.31 -15.40
C PHE A 103 3.45 -4.39 -16.60
N PRO A 104 2.85 -4.89 -17.69
CA PRO A 104 2.64 -4.11 -18.91
C PRO A 104 1.78 -2.87 -18.66
N ASP A 105 0.71 -3.04 -17.87
CA ASP A 105 -0.19 -1.96 -17.47
C ASP A 105 0.16 -1.39 -16.09
N GLY A 106 1.28 -1.81 -15.50
CA GLY A 106 1.66 -1.44 -14.14
C GLY A 106 0.93 -2.23 -13.06
N LEU A 107 0.83 -1.65 -11.86
CA LEU A 107 0.15 -2.24 -10.70
C LEU A 107 -1.18 -1.54 -10.48
N SER A 108 -2.18 -2.29 -10.01
CA SER A 108 -3.44 -1.73 -9.52
C SER A 108 -3.19 -0.70 -8.40
N HIS A 109 -4.11 0.25 -8.21
CA HIS A 109 -3.98 1.23 -7.12
C HIS A 109 -3.90 0.54 -5.76
N GLU A 110 -4.73 -0.48 -5.58
CA GLU A 110 -4.72 -1.36 -4.41
C GLU A 110 -4.19 -2.74 -4.83
N TYR A 111 -3.25 -3.27 -4.07
CA TYR A 111 -2.62 -4.56 -4.35
C TYR A 111 -2.03 -5.14 -3.07
N SER A 112 -1.66 -6.42 -3.11
CA SER A 112 -0.87 -7.03 -2.05
C SER A 112 0.35 -7.75 -2.60
N ILE A 113 1.43 -7.76 -1.83
CA ILE A 113 2.67 -8.48 -2.13
C ILE A 113 2.80 -9.59 -1.08
N ILE A 114 2.96 -10.84 -1.52
CA ILE A 114 3.21 -11.97 -0.62
C ILE A 114 4.50 -12.66 -1.05
N ALA A 115 5.42 -12.86 -0.10
CA ALA A 115 6.68 -13.55 -0.32
C ALA A 115 6.93 -14.59 0.77
N THR A 116 7.17 -15.83 0.38
CA THR A 116 7.49 -16.92 1.29
C THR A 116 8.95 -17.33 1.08
N PHE A 117 9.78 -17.16 2.11
CA PHE A 117 11.21 -17.44 2.02
C PHE A 117 11.84 -17.81 3.36
N ARG A 118 13.05 -18.39 3.28
CA ARG A 118 13.91 -18.70 4.42
C ARG A 118 15.27 -18.04 4.26
N LEU A 119 15.68 -17.26 5.26
CA LEU A 119 17.00 -16.62 5.30
C LEU A 119 18.11 -17.63 5.63
N ARG A 120 19.25 -17.52 4.93
CA ARG A 120 20.48 -18.24 5.30
C ARG A 120 21.31 -17.45 6.29
N LYS A 121 22.25 -18.14 6.96
CA LYS A 121 23.13 -17.56 7.99
C LYS A 121 23.91 -16.34 7.46
N THR A 122 24.37 -16.42 6.22
CA THR A 122 25.09 -15.37 5.47
C THR A 122 24.25 -14.12 5.26
N THR A 123 22.93 -14.29 5.07
CA THR A 123 22.01 -13.23 4.67
C THR A 123 21.31 -12.52 5.83
N LYS A 124 21.31 -13.11 7.04
CA LYS A 124 20.49 -12.63 8.17
C LYS A 124 20.67 -11.14 8.52
N LYS A 125 21.81 -10.52 8.20
CA LYS A 125 22.09 -9.09 8.46
C LYS A 125 22.06 -8.22 7.21
N ASN A 126 21.83 -8.77 6.02
CA ASN A 126 21.81 -7.97 4.80
C ASN A 126 20.55 -7.10 4.72
N ARG A 127 20.69 -5.98 4.03
CA ARG A 127 19.57 -5.19 3.51
C ARG A 127 19.38 -5.53 2.04
N TRP A 128 18.19 -5.98 1.66
CA TRP A 128 17.93 -6.50 0.33
C TRP A 128 16.48 -6.25 -0.10
N PHE A 129 16.28 -6.12 -1.41
CA PHE A 129 14.99 -5.95 -2.05
C PHE A 129 14.31 -7.30 -2.22
N VAL A 130 13.12 -7.46 -1.61
CA VAL A 130 12.18 -8.50 -2.02
C VAL A 130 11.69 -8.18 -3.43
N LEU A 131 11.28 -6.93 -3.64
CA LEU A 131 10.88 -6.33 -4.89
C LEU A 131 11.43 -4.91 -4.97
N GLN A 132 11.93 -4.51 -6.12
CA GLN A 132 12.27 -3.12 -6.42
C GLN A 132 11.89 -2.80 -7.87
N ILE A 133 11.17 -1.71 -8.05
CA ILE A 133 10.78 -1.19 -9.37
C ILE A 133 11.26 0.25 -9.45
N PHE A 134 12.05 0.56 -10.48
CA PHE A 134 12.47 1.93 -10.79
C PHE A 134 12.16 2.25 -12.25
N ASP A 135 11.99 3.53 -12.56
CA ASP A 135 11.77 3.99 -13.92
C ASP A 135 13.09 4.27 -14.67
N LYS A 136 13.03 4.70 -15.94
CA LYS A 136 14.26 5.03 -16.71
C LYS A 136 15.07 6.18 -16.10
N GLY A 137 14.46 7.05 -15.31
CA GLY A 137 15.12 8.15 -14.59
C GLY A 137 15.87 7.68 -13.34
N GLY A 138 15.63 6.46 -12.88
CA GLY A 138 16.18 5.91 -11.64
C GLY A 138 15.30 6.17 -10.42
N ASP A 139 14.12 6.78 -10.60
CA ASP A 139 13.21 7.04 -9.51
C ASP A 139 12.52 5.75 -9.08
N THR A 140 12.55 5.50 -7.76
CA THR A 140 11.85 4.34 -7.17
C THR A 140 10.35 4.52 -7.30
N GLN A 141 9.72 3.57 -7.98
CA GLN A 141 8.27 3.51 -8.12
C GLN A 141 7.65 2.74 -6.96
N VAL A 142 8.17 1.54 -6.70
CA VAL A 142 7.76 0.65 -5.60
C VAL A 142 8.99 -0.10 -5.10
N SER A 143 9.15 -0.22 -3.79
CA SER A 143 10.19 -1.05 -3.19
C SER A 143 9.68 -1.74 -1.92
N LEU A 144 10.02 -3.01 -1.76
CA LEU A 144 9.85 -3.76 -0.53
C LEU A 144 11.21 -4.30 -0.10
N ILE A 145 11.69 -3.83 1.05
CA ILE A 145 13.04 -4.08 1.55
C ILE A 145 12.94 -4.83 2.87
N VAL A 146 13.79 -5.84 3.04
CA VAL A 146 14.05 -6.47 4.33
C VAL A 146 15.45 -6.04 4.78
N ASP A 147 15.53 -5.37 5.93
CA ASP A 147 16.79 -4.98 6.56
C ASP A 147 17.04 -5.85 7.79
N GLY A 148 17.93 -6.83 7.64
CA GLY A 148 18.28 -7.76 8.72
C GLY A 148 19.17 -7.18 9.81
N ALA A 149 19.91 -6.11 9.52
CA ALA A 149 20.72 -5.44 10.54
C ALA A 149 19.83 -4.65 11.50
N LYS A 150 18.81 -3.97 10.97
CA LYS A 150 17.85 -3.19 11.75
C LYS A 150 16.62 -3.99 12.20
N LYS A 151 16.43 -5.18 11.64
CA LYS A 151 15.24 -6.03 11.77
C LYS A 151 13.95 -5.31 11.38
N THR A 152 13.97 -4.67 10.22
CA THR A 152 12.85 -3.88 9.70
C THR A 152 12.39 -4.39 8.34
N VAL A 153 11.11 -4.14 8.05
CA VAL A 153 10.55 -4.19 6.71
C VAL A 153 10.30 -2.75 6.28
N GLU A 154 10.76 -2.37 5.09
CA GLU A 154 10.59 -1.03 4.55
C GLU A 154 9.79 -1.11 3.26
N PHE A 155 8.72 -0.31 3.16
CA PHE A 155 7.94 -0.16 1.94
C PHE A 155 8.11 1.26 1.41
N LEU A 156 8.42 1.38 0.12
CA LEU A 156 8.53 2.64 -0.57
C LEU A 156 7.57 2.68 -1.75
N ALA A 157 6.93 3.83 -1.95
CA ALA A 157 6.09 4.09 -3.12
C ALA A 157 6.25 5.55 -3.56
N GLN A 158 5.94 5.84 -4.83
CA GLN A 158 5.84 7.22 -5.31
C GLN A 158 4.48 7.83 -4.92
N GLY A 159 4.52 8.96 -4.24
CA GLY A 159 3.34 9.75 -3.87
C GLY A 159 2.76 10.50 -5.08
N PHE A 160 1.50 10.91 -4.98
CA PHE A 160 0.81 11.69 -6.01
C PHE A 160 1.58 12.96 -6.41
N LEU A 161 2.18 13.64 -5.42
CA LEU A 161 3.01 14.85 -5.61
C LEU A 161 4.44 14.53 -6.07
N LYS A 162 4.71 13.32 -6.57
CA LYS A 162 6.04 12.83 -7.00
C LYS A 162 7.10 12.85 -5.91
N ASN A 163 6.69 12.93 -4.65
CA ASN A 163 7.55 12.70 -3.49
C ASN A 163 7.71 11.20 -3.21
N SER A 164 8.80 10.81 -2.53
CA SER A 164 8.96 9.44 -2.05
C SER A 164 8.19 9.25 -0.74
N LEU A 165 7.33 8.25 -0.69
CA LEU A 165 6.65 7.80 0.52
C LEU A 165 7.42 6.59 1.06
N LEU A 166 7.92 6.69 2.29
CA LEU A 166 8.68 5.64 2.97
C LEU A 166 7.97 5.24 4.27
N TYR A 167 7.72 3.95 4.40
CA TYR A 167 7.12 3.32 5.57
C TYR A 167 8.10 2.32 6.14
N VAL A 168 8.50 2.49 7.40
CA VAL A 168 9.42 1.58 8.09
C VAL A 168 8.67 0.89 9.21
N PHE A 169 8.56 -0.43 9.10
CA PHE A 169 7.91 -1.28 10.08
C PHE A 169 8.97 -1.89 10.99
N LYS A 170 8.90 -1.55 12.27
CA LYS A 170 9.87 -1.97 13.29
C LYS A 170 9.15 -2.48 14.54
N ASN A 171 8.45 -3.58 14.37
CA ASN A 171 7.78 -4.30 15.44
C ASN A 171 8.66 -5.48 15.91
N ARG A 172 8.64 -5.80 17.21
CA ARG A 172 9.30 -6.97 17.79
C ARG A 172 8.83 -8.28 17.16
N ASP A 173 7.56 -8.37 16.78
CA ASP A 173 6.98 -9.58 16.20
C ASP A 173 7.58 -9.88 14.81
N LEU A 174 8.06 -8.85 14.09
CA LEU A 174 8.84 -9.04 12.85
C LEU A 174 10.20 -9.70 13.05
N HIS A 175 10.70 -9.80 14.29
CA HIS A 175 11.99 -10.42 14.53
C HIS A 175 12.02 -11.90 14.15
N ALA A 176 10.86 -12.57 14.14
CA ALA A 176 10.72 -13.97 13.73
C ALA A 176 11.20 -14.17 12.28
N LEU A 177 10.92 -13.23 11.38
CA LEU A 177 11.39 -13.23 9.97
C LEU A 177 12.91 -13.48 9.81
N PHE A 178 13.70 -13.19 10.86
CA PHE A 178 15.15 -13.30 10.87
C PHE A 178 15.69 -14.54 11.63
N ASP A 179 14.85 -15.51 11.99
CA ASP A 179 15.25 -16.69 12.78
C ASP A 179 15.86 -17.84 11.94
N ARG A 180 15.75 -17.75 10.61
CA ARG A 180 16.17 -18.75 9.59
C ARG A 180 15.21 -19.93 9.39
N GLN A 181 13.94 -19.79 9.77
CA GLN A 181 12.85 -20.65 9.34
C GLN A 181 12.18 -20.07 8.10
N PHE A 182 11.25 -20.84 7.52
CA PHE A 182 10.38 -20.32 6.47
C PHE A 182 9.34 -19.41 7.11
N HIS A 183 9.22 -18.21 6.54
CA HIS A 183 8.19 -17.24 6.91
C HIS A 183 7.49 -16.73 5.66
N LYS A 184 6.22 -16.37 5.84
CA LYS A 184 5.40 -15.70 4.82
C LYS A 184 5.25 -14.23 5.19
N LEU A 185 5.88 -13.36 4.42
CA LEU A 185 5.75 -11.91 4.54
C LEU A 185 4.63 -11.43 3.61
N GLY A 186 3.61 -10.80 4.16
CA GLY A 186 2.53 -10.15 3.43
C GLY A 186 2.58 -8.62 3.57
N VAL A 187 2.32 -7.90 2.50
CA VAL A 187 2.13 -6.44 2.51
C VAL A 187 0.83 -6.13 1.78
N SER A 188 -0.12 -5.54 2.48
CA SER A 188 -1.36 -5.00 1.91
C SER A 188 -1.18 -3.51 1.64
N VAL A 189 -1.43 -3.09 0.40
CA VAL A 189 -1.29 -1.71 -0.02
C VAL A 189 -2.65 -1.19 -0.47
N GLU A 190 -3.37 -0.55 0.46
CA GLU A 190 -4.71 0.02 0.25
C GLU A 190 -4.61 1.50 -0.12
N SER A 191 -5.72 2.11 -0.51
CA SER A 191 -5.75 3.53 -0.89
C SER A 191 -5.30 4.48 0.23
N ASN A 192 -5.57 4.13 1.49
CA ASN A 192 -5.31 4.97 2.66
C ASN A 192 -4.40 4.32 3.72
N ALA A 193 -4.03 3.05 3.57
CA ALA A 193 -3.11 2.39 4.50
C ALA A 193 -2.16 1.39 3.82
N VAL A 194 -1.02 1.17 4.46
CA VAL A 194 -0.10 0.06 4.18
C VAL A 194 -0.01 -0.81 5.44
N SER A 195 -0.27 -2.10 5.30
CA SER A 195 -0.26 -3.06 6.41
C SER A 195 0.75 -4.17 6.15
N VAL A 196 1.53 -4.55 7.15
CA VAL A 196 2.46 -5.67 7.09
C VAL A 196 1.92 -6.83 7.90
N TYR A 197 2.00 -8.03 7.31
CA TYR A 197 1.63 -9.30 7.91
C TYR A 197 2.84 -10.22 7.93
N LEU A 198 2.99 -11.00 9.00
CA LEU A 198 3.99 -12.06 9.09
C LEU A 198 3.29 -13.34 9.51
N ASP A 199 3.49 -14.40 8.73
CA ASP A 199 2.85 -15.70 8.94
C ASP A 199 1.34 -15.59 9.13
N CYS A 200 0.72 -14.72 8.31
CA CYS A 200 -0.72 -14.44 8.29
C CYS A 200 -1.28 -13.70 9.51
N GLU A 201 -0.42 -13.17 10.39
CA GLU A 201 -0.82 -12.27 11.47
C GLU A 201 -0.49 -10.82 11.13
N LEU A 202 -1.44 -9.91 11.43
CA LEU A 202 -1.22 -8.47 11.27
C LEU A 202 -0.18 -7.98 12.27
N ILE A 203 0.91 -7.40 11.77
CA ILE A 203 2.00 -6.85 12.59
C ILE A 203 1.77 -5.38 12.89
N GLU A 204 1.52 -4.60 11.84
CA GLU A 204 1.42 -3.14 11.94
C GLU A 204 0.73 -2.58 10.70
N ARG A 205 -0.05 -1.51 10.89
CA ARG A 205 -0.75 -0.77 9.84
C ARG A 205 -0.41 0.71 9.96
N GLN A 206 0.06 1.32 8.87
CA GLN A 206 0.39 2.73 8.79
C GLN A 206 -0.50 3.43 7.76
N VAL A 207 -0.94 4.65 8.06
CA VAL A 207 -1.72 5.47 7.11
C VAL A 207 -0.81 5.93 5.97
N THR A 208 -1.26 5.83 4.72
CA THR A 208 -0.54 6.34 3.55
C THR A 208 -1.23 7.57 2.97
N ALA A 209 -0.42 8.48 2.45
CA ALA A 209 -0.89 9.49 1.51
C ALA A 209 -1.26 8.86 0.16
N GLU A 210 -1.94 9.63 -0.69
CA GLU A 210 -2.30 9.22 -2.05
C GLU A 210 -1.04 8.90 -2.88
N ARG A 211 -1.07 7.76 -3.57
CA ARG A 211 0.05 7.23 -4.36
C ARG A 211 -0.17 7.54 -5.84
N SER A 212 0.89 7.81 -6.57
CA SER A 212 0.80 7.96 -8.03
C SER A 212 0.78 6.60 -8.72
N GLY A 213 0.20 6.54 -9.91
CA GLY A 213 0.38 5.40 -10.81
C GLY A 213 1.87 5.14 -11.11
N MET A 214 2.20 3.86 -11.31
CA MET A 214 3.58 3.42 -11.53
C MET A 214 4.04 3.67 -12.97
N ASN A 215 5.22 4.27 -13.14
CA ASN A 215 5.90 4.35 -14.43
C ASN A 215 6.58 3.01 -14.78
N VAL A 216 6.13 2.36 -15.86
CA VAL A 216 6.59 1.02 -16.28
C VAL A 216 7.86 1.03 -17.14
N SER A 217 8.45 2.19 -17.42
CA SER A 217 9.52 2.32 -18.41
C SER A 217 10.87 1.71 -17.99
N GLY A 218 11.11 1.47 -16.69
CA GLY A 218 12.41 1.03 -16.19
C GLY A 218 12.55 -0.47 -15.99
N ARG A 219 13.04 -0.87 -14.81
CA ARG A 219 13.38 -2.27 -14.50
C ARG A 219 12.85 -2.69 -13.15
N THR A 220 12.47 -3.96 -13.09
CA THR A 220 12.02 -4.66 -11.89
C THR A 220 13.10 -5.64 -11.45
N PHE A 221 13.48 -5.59 -10.18
CA PHE A 221 14.43 -6.46 -9.50
C PHE A 221 13.70 -7.25 -8.43
N ILE A 222 14.09 -8.51 -8.25
CA ILE A 222 13.64 -9.33 -7.12
C ILE A 222 14.83 -9.89 -6.36
N THR A 223 14.65 -10.16 -5.08
CA THR A 223 15.62 -10.88 -4.21
C THR A 223 17.07 -10.40 -4.38
N THR A 224 17.28 -9.09 -4.46
CA THR A 224 18.57 -8.47 -4.81
C THR A 224 19.11 -7.70 -3.60
N ARG A 225 20.39 -7.90 -3.24
CA ARG A 225 21.06 -7.12 -2.20
C ARG A 225 21.18 -5.65 -2.61
N VAL A 226 20.96 -4.76 -1.64
CA VAL A 226 21.09 -3.31 -1.85
C VAL A 226 22.56 -2.92 -2.06
N GLU A 227 23.49 -3.61 -1.41
CA GLU A 227 24.92 -3.27 -1.38
C GLU A 227 25.62 -3.45 -2.73
N ASP A 228 25.44 -4.60 -3.38
CA ASP A 228 26.21 -5.00 -4.56
C ASP A 228 25.35 -5.38 -5.77
N GLY A 229 24.02 -5.26 -5.66
CA GLY A 229 23.08 -5.59 -6.75
C GLY A 229 23.05 -7.07 -7.14
N ARG A 230 23.63 -7.96 -6.32
CA ARG A 230 23.63 -9.41 -6.57
C ARG A 230 22.44 -10.09 -5.90
N PRO A 231 22.02 -11.27 -6.36
CA PRO A 231 21.00 -12.05 -5.68
C PRO A 231 21.40 -12.36 -4.24
N VAL A 232 20.44 -12.19 -3.35
CA VAL A 232 20.56 -12.52 -1.94
C VAL A 232 20.59 -14.05 -1.74
N ASP A 233 21.35 -14.55 -0.77
CA ASP A 233 21.44 -16.00 -0.52
C ASP A 233 20.26 -16.44 0.38
N ILE A 234 19.14 -16.81 -0.23
CA ILE A 234 17.92 -17.26 0.45
C ILE A 234 17.36 -18.50 -0.23
N GLU A 235 16.46 -19.16 0.48
CA GLU A 235 15.59 -20.18 -0.05
C GLU A 235 14.22 -19.58 -0.32
N LEU A 236 13.86 -19.45 -1.59
CA LEU A 236 12.63 -18.81 -2.03
C LEU A 236 11.58 -19.87 -2.40
N GLN A 237 10.36 -19.70 -1.92
CA GLN A 237 9.21 -20.53 -2.32
C GLN A 237 8.33 -19.78 -3.32
N GLU A 238 7.90 -18.56 -3.00
CA GLU A 238 7.05 -17.77 -3.90
C GLU A 238 7.24 -16.26 -3.68
N ILE A 239 6.96 -15.48 -4.72
CA ILE A 239 6.75 -14.03 -4.66
C ILE A 239 5.58 -13.72 -5.58
N LEU A 240 4.45 -13.38 -4.98
CA LEU A 240 3.19 -13.13 -5.65
C LEU A 240 2.78 -11.69 -5.43
N ILE A 241 2.21 -11.08 -6.46
CA ILE A 241 1.52 -9.80 -6.35
C ILE A 241 0.08 -10.03 -6.76
N PHE A 242 -0.87 -9.75 -5.86
CA PHE A 242 -2.29 -9.80 -6.16
C PHE A 242 -2.83 -8.40 -6.41
N CYS A 243 -3.74 -8.26 -7.36
CA CYS A 243 -4.43 -7.00 -7.62
C CYS A 243 -5.57 -6.70 -6.64
N ASP A 244 -5.74 -7.54 -5.61
CA ASP A 244 -6.61 -7.29 -4.47
C ASP A 244 -5.72 -7.14 -3.22
N ALA A 245 -5.79 -5.97 -2.58
CA ALA A 245 -5.03 -5.67 -1.37
C ALA A 245 -5.45 -6.54 -0.17
N ARG A 246 -6.68 -7.07 -0.17
CA ARG A 246 -7.22 -7.85 0.95
C ARG A 246 -6.64 -9.25 1.03
N ILE A 247 -6.00 -9.76 -0.04
CA ILE A 247 -5.46 -11.13 -0.04
C ILE A 247 -4.45 -11.36 1.08
N ALA A 248 -3.63 -10.35 1.43
CA ALA A 248 -2.69 -10.47 2.54
C ALA A 248 -3.36 -10.58 3.93
N ASP A 249 -4.55 -9.99 4.11
CA ASP A 249 -5.36 -10.09 5.34
C ASP A 249 -6.18 -11.39 5.38
N LEU A 250 -6.61 -11.88 4.22
CA LEU A 250 -7.43 -13.07 4.10
C LEU A 250 -6.63 -14.38 4.14
N ASP A 251 -5.33 -14.36 3.83
CA ASP A 251 -4.48 -15.56 3.85
C ASP A 251 -4.38 -16.09 5.28
N ARG A 252 -4.73 -17.37 5.48
CA ARG A 252 -4.71 -18.04 6.80
C ARG A 252 -3.51 -18.96 7.01
N CYS A 253 -2.57 -19.03 6.05
CA CYS A 253 -1.36 -19.86 6.16
C CYS A 253 -1.66 -21.33 6.49
N CYS A 254 -2.72 -21.89 5.89
CA CYS A 254 -3.20 -23.25 6.15
C CYS A 254 -2.20 -24.35 5.77
N ASP A 255 -1.15 -24.00 5.04
CA ASP A 255 -0.06 -24.86 4.65
C ASP A 255 1.05 -24.96 5.72
N SER A 256 1.01 -24.17 6.77
CA SER A 256 1.96 -24.25 7.88
C SER A 256 1.75 -25.52 8.73
N PRO A 257 2.84 -26.20 9.16
CA PRO A 257 2.71 -27.41 9.98
C PRO A 257 1.98 -27.10 11.28
N GLY A 258 0.85 -27.79 11.53
CA GLY A 258 0.03 -27.63 12.72
C GLY A 258 -1.18 -26.70 12.57
N VAL A 259 -1.40 -26.09 11.40
CA VAL A 259 -2.59 -25.27 11.11
C VAL A 259 -3.60 -26.10 10.32
N THR A 260 -4.79 -26.33 10.88
CA THR A 260 -5.91 -26.96 10.16
C THR A 260 -6.92 -25.89 9.78
N CYS A 261 -7.01 -25.59 8.49
CA CYS A 261 -8.09 -24.75 7.98
C CYS A 261 -9.26 -25.63 7.56
N GLU A 262 -10.38 -25.49 8.25
CA GLU A 262 -11.66 -26.02 7.79
C GLU A 262 -12.11 -25.22 6.55
N PRO A 263 -12.42 -25.87 5.42
CA PRO A 263 -13.09 -25.19 4.33
C PRO A 263 -14.47 -24.76 4.81
N VAL A 264 -14.82 -23.47 4.67
CA VAL A 264 -16.17 -23.01 5.01
C VAL A 264 -17.12 -23.58 3.97
N VAL A 265 -17.79 -24.67 4.31
CA VAL A 265 -18.90 -25.20 3.51
C VAL A 265 -20.04 -24.18 3.59
N THR A 266 -20.21 -23.37 2.55
CA THR A 266 -21.46 -22.62 2.34
C THR A 266 -22.57 -23.64 2.13
N HIS A 267 -23.25 -24.01 3.20
CA HIS A 267 -24.52 -24.73 3.10
C HIS A 267 -25.52 -23.80 2.39
N ASN A 268 -25.98 -24.21 1.21
CA ASN A 268 -27.14 -23.60 0.57
C ASN A 268 -28.32 -23.61 1.57
N PRO A 269 -29.02 -22.48 1.79
CA PRO A 269 -30.18 -22.47 2.66
C PRO A 269 -31.36 -23.12 1.93
N THR A 270 -31.47 -24.44 2.03
CA THR A 270 -32.70 -25.15 1.71
C THR A 270 -33.02 -26.15 2.80
N ALA A 271 -34.26 -26.03 3.28
CA ALA A 271 -34.99 -26.87 4.22
C ALA A 271 -34.73 -26.64 5.72
N ALA A 272 -35.78 -26.12 6.36
CA ALA A 272 -35.94 -26.02 7.79
C ALA A 272 -35.78 -27.38 8.50
N SER A 273 -35.12 -27.37 9.65
CA SER A 273 -35.55 -28.18 10.78
C SER A 273 -35.29 -27.42 12.08
N LEU A 274 -36.26 -27.53 12.98
CA LEU A 274 -36.50 -26.73 14.18
C LEU A 274 -35.69 -27.25 15.38
N VAL A 275 -35.17 -26.31 16.17
CA VAL A 275 -34.99 -26.34 17.65
C VAL A 275 -33.92 -27.31 18.17
N THR A 276 -32.84 -26.84 18.81
CA THR A 276 -32.87 -26.42 20.22
C THR A 276 -31.85 -25.31 20.48
N GLY A 277 -32.33 -24.22 21.10
CA GLY A 277 -31.62 -22.95 21.19
C GLY A 277 -30.78 -22.77 22.46
N TYR A 278 -29.67 -22.07 22.27
CA TYR A 278 -29.01 -21.24 23.27
C TYR A 278 -28.54 -19.95 22.59
N LEU A 279 -29.47 -19.01 22.38
CA LEU A 279 -29.16 -17.65 21.95
C LEU A 279 -28.98 -16.77 23.19
N HIS A 280 -27.73 -16.36 23.46
CA HIS A 280 -27.45 -15.27 24.38
C HIS A 280 -27.73 -13.94 23.68
N ARG A 281 -28.95 -13.45 23.93
CA ARG A 281 -29.30 -12.08 24.36
C ARG A 281 -28.38 -10.94 23.89
N MET A 282 -28.90 -10.08 23.01
CA MET A 282 -29.01 -8.62 23.19
C MET A 282 -29.74 -8.04 21.95
N LEU A 283 -31.06 -7.82 22.05
CA LEU A 283 -31.76 -6.87 21.18
C LEU A 283 -32.66 -5.99 22.05
N SER A 284 -32.35 -4.71 22.01
CA SER A 284 -33.19 -3.57 22.32
C SER A 284 -34.46 -3.56 21.46
N MET A 285 -35.64 -3.38 22.06
CA MET A 285 -36.72 -2.48 21.60
C MET A 285 -37.84 -2.39 22.67
N PRO A 286 -38.69 -1.34 22.64
CA PRO A 286 -39.29 -0.69 23.81
C PRO A 286 -40.73 -1.13 24.08
N VAL A 287 -41.17 -1.13 25.35
CA VAL A 287 -42.60 -1.20 25.70
C VAL A 287 -42.89 -0.35 26.94
N GLN A 288 -43.75 0.64 26.70
CA GLN A 288 -44.84 1.24 27.50
C GLN A 288 -44.82 1.20 29.05
N LEU A 289 -45.07 2.40 29.58
CA LEU A 289 -45.31 2.82 30.96
C LEU A 289 -46.47 2.03 31.65
N PRO A 290 -46.33 1.73 32.94
CA PRO A 290 -47.36 2.19 33.90
C PRO A 290 -46.78 2.94 35.11
N SER A 291 -47.57 3.90 35.59
CA SER A 291 -47.41 4.69 36.80
C SER A 291 -47.17 3.83 38.05
N ASP A 292 -46.15 4.14 38.85
CA ASP A 292 -46.36 4.79 40.15
C ASP A 292 -45.04 4.96 40.94
N ARG A 293 -44.82 6.23 41.31
CA ARG A 293 -44.03 6.74 42.45
C ARG A 293 -43.08 5.77 43.16
N CYS A 294 -41.78 5.99 42.96
CA CYS A 294 -40.81 6.02 44.06
C CYS A 294 -39.75 7.09 43.77
N HIS A 295 -39.69 8.08 44.67
CA HIS A 295 -38.67 9.12 44.70
C HIS A 295 -37.36 8.52 45.21
N CYS A 296 -36.29 8.63 44.42
CA CYS A 296 -34.92 8.50 44.93
C CYS A 296 -34.18 9.82 44.63
N PRO A 297 -33.76 10.59 45.65
CA PRO A 297 -33.04 11.83 45.45
C PRO A 297 -31.62 11.57 44.95
N ALA A 298 -31.18 12.43 44.02
CA ALA A 298 -29.88 12.38 43.37
C ALA A 298 -28.73 12.44 44.38
N LEU A 299 -27.84 11.45 44.36
CA LEU A 299 -26.51 11.58 44.94
C LEU A 299 -25.68 12.43 43.99
N LYS A 300 -25.53 13.71 44.36
CA LYS A 300 -24.59 14.65 43.74
C LYS A 300 -23.18 14.04 43.89
N GLY A 301 -22.50 13.80 42.77
CA GLY A 301 -21.14 13.29 42.78
C GLY A 301 -20.21 14.22 43.54
N ASP A 302 -19.26 13.64 44.28
CA ASP A 302 -18.29 14.38 45.06
C ASP A 302 -17.46 15.31 44.16
N GLN A 303 -17.20 16.51 44.69
CA GLN A 303 -16.46 17.55 44.00
C GLN A 303 -15.00 17.07 43.82
N GLY A 304 -14.51 17.02 42.57
CA GLY A 304 -13.15 16.59 42.28
C GLY A 304 -12.10 17.43 43.01
N LEU A 305 -11.06 16.77 43.51
CA LEU A 305 -9.94 17.45 44.17
C LEU A 305 -9.30 18.48 43.22
N PRO A 306 -8.90 19.68 43.70
CA PRO A 306 -8.17 20.64 42.89
C PRO A 306 -6.88 20.01 42.35
N GLY A 307 -6.61 20.22 41.06
CA GLY A 307 -5.39 19.72 40.42
C GLY A 307 -4.11 20.27 41.09
N LEU A 308 -3.08 19.43 41.17
CA LEU A 308 -1.75 19.81 41.65
C LEU A 308 -1.20 20.98 40.82
N ALA A 309 -0.60 21.96 41.51
CA ALA A 309 0.06 23.09 40.86
C ALA A 309 1.19 22.61 39.95
N GLY A 310 1.23 23.11 38.72
CA GLY A 310 2.25 22.76 37.73
C GLY A 310 3.66 23.17 38.17
N HIS A 311 4.65 22.36 37.80
CA HIS A 311 6.06 22.65 38.07
C HIS A 311 6.51 23.93 37.35
N SER A 312 7.31 24.75 38.04
CA SER A 312 7.90 25.95 37.44
C SER A 312 8.88 25.56 36.33
N GLY A 313 8.75 26.19 35.15
CA GLY A 313 9.62 25.92 34.01
C GLY A 313 11.06 26.35 34.26
N GLN A 314 12.02 25.55 33.79
CA GLN A 314 13.43 25.95 33.80
C GLN A 314 13.67 27.13 32.85
N LYS A 315 14.47 28.09 33.33
CA LYS A 315 14.93 29.24 32.57
C LYS A 315 15.88 28.76 31.46
N GLY A 316 15.60 29.13 30.22
CA GLY A 316 16.45 28.79 29.07
C GLY A 316 17.79 29.55 29.10
N ASP A 317 18.87 28.85 28.80
CA ASP A 317 20.19 29.44 28.60
C ASP A 317 20.30 30.10 27.22
N LYS A 318 21.03 31.22 27.18
CA LYS A 318 21.30 32.01 25.97
C LYS A 318 22.19 31.22 25.01
N GLY A 319 21.87 31.32 23.71
CA GLY A 319 22.64 30.69 22.65
C GLY A 319 23.95 31.40 22.35
N ASP A 320 24.98 30.61 22.09
CA ASP A 320 26.23 31.05 21.48
C ASP A 320 26.39 30.45 20.08
N MET A 321 26.77 31.33 19.17
CA MET A 321 26.82 31.14 17.73
C MET A 321 28.24 30.73 17.31
N MET A 322 28.34 29.58 16.63
CA MET A 322 29.27 29.28 15.52
C MET A 322 30.78 29.19 15.82
N PHE A 323 31.39 28.07 15.43
CA PHE A 323 32.50 28.05 14.45
C PHE A 323 32.70 26.62 13.92
N MET A 324 32.56 26.50 12.61
CA MET A 324 32.74 25.31 11.79
C MET A 324 34.16 25.36 11.22
N LEU A 325 35.10 24.52 11.66
CA LEU A 325 36.34 24.26 10.92
C LEU A 325 36.91 22.87 11.21
N SER A 326 37.18 22.17 10.11
CA SER A 326 38.37 21.34 9.82
C SER A 326 38.61 20.05 10.61
N TRP A 327 38.54 18.93 9.88
CA TRP A 327 39.44 17.79 10.10
C TRP A 327 39.98 17.30 8.75
N LEU A 328 41.14 17.85 8.37
CA LEU A 328 42.10 17.20 7.49
C LEU A 328 43.15 16.50 8.37
N GLU A 329 43.48 15.27 7.95
CA GLU A 329 44.66 14.46 8.26
C GLU A 329 44.90 13.92 9.68
N PHE A 330 44.98 12.58 9.75
CA PHE A 330 45.99 11.91 10.56
C PHE A 330 46.77 10.93 9.70
N TYR A 331 48.05 11.25 9.54
CA TYR A 331 49.12 10.43 8.99
C TYR A 331 49.75 9.56 10.09
N THR A 332 50.54 8.58 9.62
CA THR A 332 51.67 7.88 10.26
C THR A 332 51.42 6.56 11.01
N ALA A 333 52.06 5.48 10.53
CA ALA A 333 53.33 4.94 11.08
C ALA A 333 53.78 3.69 10.25
N PRO A 334 54.98 3.12 10.44
CA PRO A 334 56.28 3.70 10.08
C PRO A 334 57.15 2.73 9.25
N VAL A 335 58.35 3.25 8.95
CA VAL A 335 59.48 2.74 8.16
C VAL A 335 60.20 1.55 8.82
N GLU A 336 60.56 0.53 8.01
CA GLU A 336 61.94 0.04 7.83
C GLU A 336 62.12 -0.57 6.43
#